data_AF-A0A8J2VNC8-F1
#
_entry.id   AF-A0A8J2VNC8-F1
#
_cell.length_a   1.000
_cell.length_b   1.000
_cell.length_c   1.000
_cell.angle_alpha   90.00
_cell.angle_beta   90.00
_cell.angle_gamma   90.00
#
_symmetry.space_group_name_H-M   'P 1'
#
loop_
_entity.id
_entity.type
_entity.pdbx_description
1 polymer ?
#
loop_
_entity_poly.entity_id
_entity_poly.type
_entity_poly.pdbx_seq_one_letter_code
_entity_poly.pdbx_strand_id
1 'polypeptide(L)'
;MTLNRGVAKKLAVATTITGTLLSLPTFANAQFGHETLHKGSQDEHVKNLQKVLSQEGYYKLSRPTGHFGTATEKAVKQFQEDNHLKVDGLVGPETKEKLKHYLKFDGKLISLGEKGGRVKGVQEDLKDLGYYSGNVDGIFGNKTQGAVENFQANNDLKQDGIIGEHTFKALYNSPKPASSQAPKTEEAAVQNVDVKKQQVQTTSRTLNANHSKVLYMNSTAYTAFCSGCSGTTATGINLRTNPDAKVVAVDPDVIPLGTKLYIDGYGYAVAGDTGGAIHGKHIDLFMSDHNDALHWGRRTVKVKILD
;
A
#
# COMPACT_ATOMS: atom_id res chain seq x y z
N MET A 1 71.88 -22.67 16.91
CA MET A 1 70.69 -21.98 17.43
C MET A 1 70.11 -21.12 16.30
N THR A 2 69.00 -21.61 15.76
CA THR A 2 67.82 -20.92 15.22
C THR A 2 67.67 -19.42 15.61
N LEU A 3 67.08 -18.50 14.85
CA LEU A 3 65.94 -18.58 13.91
C LEU A 3 65.87 -17.32 13.01
N ASN A 4 65.13 -17.51 11.92
CA ASN A 4 64.93 -16.72 10.71
C ASN A 4 64.19 -15.37 10.91
N ARG A 5 64.59 -14.30 10.21
CA ARG A 5 63.83 -13.03 10.11
C ARG A 5 62.75 -13.16 9.02
N GLY A 6 61.54 -13.52 9.43
CA GLY A 6 60.35 -13.60 8.57
C GLY A 6 59.50 -12.32 8.64
N VAL A 7 59.25 -11.73 7.48
CA VAL A 7 58.35 -10.59 7.24
C VAL A 7 56.94 -10.92 7.74
N ALA A 8 56.45 -10.19 8.75
CA ALA A 8 55.04 -10.24 9.14
C ALA A 8 54.19 -9.49 8.11
N LYS A 9 53.62 -10.22 7.15
CA LYS A 9 52.53 -9.73 6.31
C LYS A 9 51.30 -9.51 7.21
N LYS A 10 50.76 -8.28 7.18
CA LYS A 10 49.45 -7.96 7.75
C LYS A 10 48.40 -8.85 7.09
N LEU A 11 47.82 -9.79 7.84
CA LEU A 11 46.67 -10.56 7.41
C LEU A 11 45.43 -9.69 7.69
N ALA A 12 44.89 -9.06 6.64
CA ALA A 12 43.55 -8.51 6.69
C ALA A 12 42.58 -9.70 6.69
N VAL A 13 41.99 -10.00 7.85
CA VAL A 13 40.90 -10.97 7.94
C VAL A 13 39.65 -10.27 7.39
N ALA A 14 39.46 -10.37 6.09
CA ALA A 14 38.17 -10.09 5.46
C ALA A 14 37.29 -11.31 5.73
N THR A 15 36.61 -11.32 6.87
CA THR A 15 35.53 -12.29 7.11
C THR A 15 34.40 -11.91 6.18
N THR A 16 34.34 -12.53 5.02
CA THR A 16 33.16 -12.49 4.17
C THR A 16 32.06 -13.20 4.93
N ILE A 17 31.20 -12.42 5.60
CA ILE A 17 29.91 -12.91 6.05
C ILE A 17 29.15 -13.19 4.76
N THR A 18 29.21 -14.44 4.29
CA THR A 18 28.21 -15.00 3.36
C THR A 18 26.91 -15.13 4.14
N GLY A 19 26.35 -13.99 4.51
CA GLY A 19 25.00 -13.88 5.02
C GLY A 19 24.11 -13.81 3.80
N THR A 20 23.34 -14.87 3.57
CA THR A 20 22.18 -14.80 2.70
C THR A 20 21.35 -13.62 3.19
N LEU A 21 21.36 -12.50 2.46
CA LEU A 21 20.49 -11.37 2.73
C LEU A 21 19.07 -11.85 2.41
N LEU A 22 18.41 -12.49 3.38
CA LEU A 22 16.97 -12.42 3.45
C LEU A 22 16.67 -10.97 3.83
N SER A 23 16.57 -10.09 2.83
CA SER A 23 15.98 -8.76 3.01
C SER A 23 14.48 -8.98 3.23
N LEU A 24 14.12 -9.46 4.43
CA LEU A 24 12.75 -9.37 4.89
C LEU A 24 12.48 -7.87 5.10
N PRO A 25 11.34 -7.37 4.63
CA PRO A 25 10.97 -5.99 4.89
C PRO A 25 10.80 -5.79 6.39
N THR A 26 11.68 -4.98 6.98
CA THR A 26 11.57 -4.57 8.38
C THR A 26 10.64 -3.36 8.45
N PHE A 27 9.36 -3.59 8.75
CA PHE A 27 8.29 -2.59 8.99
C PHE A 27 8.70 -1.44 9.94
N ALA A 28 9.71 -1.68 10.75
CA ALA A 28 10.29 -0.65 11.59
C ALA A 28 11.00 0.47 10.78
N ASN A 29 11.42 0.20 9.55
CA ASN A 29 12.06 1.18 8.67
C ASN A 29 11.09 2.26 8.19
N ALA A 30 9.80 1.96 8.03
CA ALA A 30 8.80 2.95 7.70
C ALA A 30 8.69 4.06 8.76
N GLN A 31 8.72 3.65 10.04
CA GLN A 31 8.57 4.57 11.16
C GLN A 31 9.89 5.22 11.57
N PHE A 32 10.99 4.48 11.50
CA PHE A 32 12.32 4.89 11.97
C PHE A 32 13.34 5.14 10.83
N GLY A 33 12.90 5.16 9.58
CA GLY A 33 13.73 5.33 8.38
C GLY A 33 14.48 4.05 8.03
N HIS A 34 15.00 3.93 6.80
CA HIS A 34 15.90 2.83 6.43
C HIS A 34 17.31 3.04 7.01
N GLU A 35 17.72 4.29 7.23
CA GLU A 35 19.05 4.64 7.74
C GLU A 35 19.17 4.43 9.25
N THR A 36 20.33 3.99 9.72
CA THR A 36 20.62 3.88 11.15
C THR A 36 20.54 5.27 11.79
N LEU A 37 19.65 5.46 12.77
CA LEU A 37 19.59 6.71 13.51
C LEU A 37 20.70 6.74 14.56
N HIS A 38 21.37 7.86 14.67
CA HIS A 38 22.49 8.06 15.59
C HIS A 38 22.50 9.49 16.10
N LYS A 39 23.39 9.77 17.06
CA LYS A 39 23.61 11.13 17.54
C LYS A 39 23.96 12.07 16.38
N GLY A 40 23.20 13.15 16.25
CA GLY A 40 23.32 14.10 15.14
C GLY A 40 22.28 13.91 14.03
N SER A 41 21.60 12.75 13.94
CA SER A 41 20.45 12.58 13.03
C SER A 41 19.36 13.59 13.37
N GLN A 42 18.70 14.13 12.33
CA GLN A 42 17.60 15.08 12.51
C GLN A 42 16.56 14.94 11.40
N ASP A 43 15.40 14.39 11.75
CA ASP A 43 14.26 14.19 10.85
C ASP A 43 13.00 13.77 11.63
N GLU A 44 11.93 13.42 10.91
CA GLU A 44 10.69 12.94 11.49
C GLU A 44 10.82 11.52 12.09
N HIS A 45 11.78 10.71 11.63
CA HIS A 45 12.05 9.37 12.16
C HIS A 45 12.65 9.42 13.57
N VAL A 46 13.57 10.36 13.81
CA VAL A 46 14.09 10.67 15.15
C VAL A 46 12.96 11.15 16.06
N LYS A 47 12.03 11.95 15.52
CA LYS A 47 10.87 12.42 16.29
C LYS A 47 9.95 11.25 16.68
N ASN A 48 9.74 10.31 15.77
CA ASN A 48 8.97 9.08 16.04
C ASN A 48 9.66 8.19 17.06
N LEU A 49 10.98 7.99 16.95
CA LEU A 49 11.79 7.30 17.95
C LEU A 49 11.61 7.95 19.34
N GLN A 50 11.74 9.27 19.44
CA GLN A 50 11.59 10.00 20.70
C GLN A 50 10.18 9.87 21.29
N LYS A 51 9.12 9.82 20.47
CA LYS A 51 7.76 9.57 20.94
C LYS A 51 7.66 8.18 21.59
N VAL A 52 8.14 7.15 20.91
CA VAL A 52 8.10 5.76 21.41
C VAL A 52 8.90 5.64 22.71
N LEU A 53 10.15 6.13 22.72
CA LEU A 53 10.99 6.11 23.91
C LEU A 53 10.39 6.93 25.07
N SER A 54 9.65 7.99 24.79
CA SER A 54 9.00 8.79 25.83
C SER A 54 7.80 8.06 26.43
N GLN A 55 6.99 7.40 25.60
CA GLN A 55 5.85 6.57 26.04
C GLN A 55 6.29 5.42 26.94
N GLU A 56 7.44 4.81 26.64
CA GLU A 56 8.02 3.72 27.41
C GLU A 56 8.89 4.20 28.59
N GLY A 57 8.94 5.53 28.86
CA GLY A 57 9.63 6.10 30.01
C GLY A 57 11.15 6.25 29.88
N TYR A 58 11.73 5.85 28.74
CA TYR A 58 13.16 6.00 28.45
C TYR A 58 13.57 7.45 28.17
N TYR A 59 12.68 8.25 27.56
CA TYR A 59 12.96 9.62 27.16
C TYR A 59 12.17 10.64 28.01
N LYS A 60 12.90 11.32 28.90
CA LYS A 60 12.34 12.19 29.95
C LYS A 60 12.16 13.67 29.55
N LEU A 61 12.45 14.04 28.31
CA LEU A 61 12.26 15.42 27.84
C LEU A 61 10.83 15.66 27.37
N SER A 62 10.26 16.82 27.71
CA SER A 62 8.85 17.12 27.55
C SER A 62 8.35 17.15 26.10
N ARG A 63 9.23 17.23 25.09
CA ARG A 63 8.83 17.29 23.67
C ARG A 63 9.82 16.56 22.75
N PRO A 64 9.36 15.63 21.91
CA PRO A 64 10.11 15.11 20.77
C PRO A 64 10.49 16.24 19.80
N THR A 65 11.78 16.53 19.71
CA THR A 65 12.33 17.63 18.88
C THR A 65 12.63 17.18 17.46
N GLY A 66 12.76 15.88 17.21
CA GLY A 66 13.28 15.35 15.95
C GLY A 66 14.79 15.48 15.80
N HIS A 67 15.51 15.93 16.85
CA HIS A 67 16.97 15.98 16.87
C HIS A 67 17.55 14.94 17.83
N PHE A 68 18.42 14.07 17.34
CA PHE A 68 19.00 12.97 18.10
C PHE A 68 20.21 13.49 18.89
N GLY A 69 19.95 14.07 20.06
CA GLY A 69 20.97 14.57 20.96
C GLY A 69 21.46 13.55 22.00
N THR A 70 22.23 14.03 22.98
CA THR A 70 22.73 13.22 24.12
C THR A 70 21.61 12.55 24.93
N ALA A 71 20.48 13.24 25.12
CA ALA A 71 19.33 12.69 25.83
C ALA A 71 18.69 11.52 25.06
N THR A 72 18.60 11.62 23.74
CA THR A 72 18.07 10.54 22.89
C THR A 72 19.02 9.35 22.86
N GLU A 73 20.32 9.59 22.74
CA GLU A 73 21.34 8.54 22.81
C GLU A 73 21.29 7.77 24.13
N LYS A 74 21.14 8.47 25.26
CA LYS A 74 20.99 7.83 26.57
C LYS A 74 19.71 6.99 26.65
N ALA A 75 18.60 7.50 26.13
CA ALA A 75 17.33 6.78 26.10
C ALA A 75 17.42 5.51 25.22
N VAL A 76 18.08 5.60 24.06
CA VAL A 76 18.32 4.44 23.18
C VAL A 76 19.19 3.40 23.87
N LYS A 77 20.29 3.81 24.51
CA LYS A 77 21.17 2.89 25.26
C LYS A 77 20.42 2.17 26.38
N GLN A 78 19.58 2.89 27.13
CA GLN A 78 18.75 2.27 28.16
C GLN A 78 17.74 1.30 27.57
N PHE A 79 17.06 1.68 26.48
CA PHE A 79 16.15 0.78 25.78
C PHE A 79 16.85 -0.49 25.28
N GLN A 80 18.05 -0.35 24.72
CA GLN A 80 18.85 -1.49 24.24
C GLN A 80 19.24 -2.41 25.40
N GLU A 81 19.68 -1.85 26.54
CA GLU A 81 20.03 -2.61 27.74
C GLU A 81 18.85 -3.43 28.27
N ASP A 82 17.70 -2.77 28.49
CA ASP A 82 16.49 -3.39 29.03
C ASP A 82 15.90 -4.47 28.09
N ASN A 83 16.15 -4.34 26.79
CA ASN A 83 15.65 -5.27 25.78
C ASN A 83 16.69 -6.32 25.33
N HIS A 84 17.83 -6.41 26.03
CA HIS A 84 18.91 -7.36 25.75
C HIS A 84 19.48 -7.24 24.33
N LEU A 85 19.55 -6.01 23.81
CA LEU A 85 20.19 -5.68 22.54
C LEU A 85 21.62 -5.22 22.76
N LYS A 86 22.38 -5.10 21.67
CA LYS A 86 23.70 -4.48 21.71
C LYS A 86 23.58 -3.00 22.13
N VAL A 87 24.24 -2.62 23.24
CA VAL A 87 24.17 -1.26 23.82
C VAL A 87 25.20 -0.33 23.17
N ASP A 88 24.98 0.03 21.90
CA ASP A 88 25.86 0.93 21.16
C ASP A 88 25.27 2.34 20.92
N GLY A 89 24.01 2.55 21.29
CA GLY A 89 23.30 3.82 21.09
C GLY A 89 22.89 4.09 19.65
N LEU A 90 23.06 3.12 18.75
CA LEU A 90 22.65 3.18 17.35
C LEU A 90 21.28 2.53 17.17
N VAL A 91 20.36 3.23 16.50
CA VAL A 91 19.06 2.65 16.15
C VAL A 91 19.20 1.94 14.81
N GLY A 92 19.87 0.79 14.83
CA GLY A 92 20.01 -0.11 13.69
C GLY A 92 18.82 -1.08 13.56
N PRO A 93 18.87 -2.03 12.59
CA PRO A 93 17.77 -2.94 12.29
C PRO A 93 17.22 -3.69 13.50
N GLU A 94 18.08 -4.25 14.36
CA GLU A 94 17.64 -4.98 15.56
C GLU A 94 16.91 -4.08 16.57
N THR A 95 17.40 -2.85 16.77
CA THR A 95 16.77 -1.88 17.66
C THR A 95 15.42 -1.43 17.09
N LYS A 96 15.35 -1.19 15.79
CA LYS A 96 14.12 -0.83 15.08
C LYS A 96 13.08 -1.96 15.17
N GLU A 97 13.46 -3.20 14.89
CA GLU A 97 12.57 -4.36 15.02
C GLU A 97 12.03 -4.51 16.44
N LYS A 98 12.85 -4.23 17.46
CA LYS A 98 12.36 -4.23 18.84
C LYS A 98 11.40 -3.07 19.11
N LEU A 99 11.72 -1.86 18.65
CA LEU A 99 10.90 -0.65 18.83
C LEU A 99 9.52 -0.75 18.16
N LYS A 100 9.41 -1.51 17.06
CA LYS A 100 8.15 -1.77 16.35
C LYS A 100 7.05 -2.28 17.29
N HIS A 101 7.39 -3.14 18.25
CA HIS A 101 6.42 -3.70 19.21
C HIS A 101 5.85 -2.66 20.20
N TYR A 102 6.46 -1.48 20.27
CA TYR A 102 6.04 -0.37 21.13
C TYR A 102 5.27 0.70 20.36
N LEU A 103 5.03 0.51 19.05
CA LEU A 103 4.23 1.43 18.26
C LEU A 103 2.76 1.36 18.66
N LYS A 104 2.24 2.49 19.15
CA LYS A 104 0.82 2.65 19.44
C LYS A 104 0.18 3.59 18.46
N PHE A 105 -1.07 3.28 18.10
CA PHE A 105 -1.90 4.18 17.33
C PHE A 105 -2.15 5.45 18.17
N ASP A 106 -1.80 6.61 17.64
CA ASP A 106 -1.86 7.90 18.35
C ASP A 106 -3.26 8.55 18.32
N GLY A 107 -4.29 7.79 17.96
CA GLY A 107 -5.66 8.28 17.81
C GLY A 107 -5.89 9.07 16.52
N LYS A 108 -4.84 9.40 15.76
CA LYS A 108 -4.95 10.17 14.53
C LYS A 108 -4.99 9.22 13.33
N LEU A 109 -6.13 9.25 12.63
CA LEU A 109 -6.35 8.55 11.37
C LEU A 109 -5.40 9.07 10.29
N ILE A 110 -4.93 8.20 9.40
CA ILE A 110 -4.24 8.57 8.16
C ILE A 110 -5.16 8.22 6.99
N SER A 111 -5.43 9.21 6.14
CA SER A 111 -6.40 9.08 5.05
C SER A 111 -6.02 9.95 3.86
N LEU A 112 -6.81 9.87 2.78
CA LEU A 112 -6.66 10.66 1.57
C LEU A 112 -6.41 12.15 1.88
N GLY A 113 -5.43 12.73 1.19
CA GLY A 113 -5.03 14.14 1.33
C GLY A 113 -3.98 14.41 2.41
N GLU A 114 -3.74 13.48 3.35
CA GLU A 114 -2.68 13.63 4.33
C GLU A 114 -1.29 13.59 3.68
N LYS A 115 -0.34 14.29 4.31
CA LYS A 115 1.06 14.37 3.86
C LYS A 115 2.03 14.24 5.03
N GLY A 116 3.24 13.78 4.75
CA GLY A 116 4.37 13.80 5.68
C GLY A 116 4.92 12.41 5.99
N GLY A 117 5.82 12.35 6.99
CA GLY A 117 6.59 11.14 7.29
C GLY A 117 5.73 9.92 7.64
N ARG A 118 4.57 10.10 8.29
CA ARG A 118 3.64 9.01 8.61
C ARG A 118 3.10 8.33 7.36
N VAL A 119 2.74 9.13 6.36
CA VAL A 119 2.26 8.62 5.07
C VAL A 119 3.39 7.93 4.32
N LYS A 120 4.60 8.52 4.37
CA LYS A 120 5.79 7.95 3.74
C LYS A 120 6.06 6.55 4.29
N GLY A 121 6.04 6.39 5.61
CA GLY A 121 6.20 5.10 6.26
C GLY A 121 5.14 4.09 5.81
N VAL A 122 3.86 4.48 5.83
CA VAL A 122 2.76 3.64 5.32
C VAL A 122 2.99 3.19 3.87
N GLN A 123 3.45 4.08 2.99
CA GLN A 123 3.73 3.74 1.60
C GLN A 123 4.89 2.75 1.48
N GLU A 124 5.94 2.89 2.30
CA GLU A 124 7.05 1.94 2.38
C GLU A 124 6.54 0.56 2.85
N ASP A 125 5.78 0.51 3.94
CA ASP A 125 5.21 -0.74 4.48
C ASP A 125 4.32 -1.46 3.45
N LEU A 126 3.41 -0.71 2.82
CA LEU A 126 2.52 -1.28 1.81
C LEU A 126 3.29 -1.71 0.56
N LYS A 127 4.39 -1.04 0.21
CA LYS A 127 5.23 -1.40 -0.94
C LYS A 127 5.99 -2.68 -0.67
N ASP A 128 6.60 -2.77 0.50
CA ASP A 128 7.32 -3.92 1.02
C ASP A 128 6.42 -5.16 1.13
N LEU A 129 5.15 -4.95 1.48
CA LEU A 129 4.13 -6.00 1.49
C LEU A 129 3.56 -6.35 0.11
N GLY A 130 3.88 -5.58 -0.93
CA GLY A 130 3.38 -5.80 -2.30
C GLY A 130 1.99 -5.21 -2.59
N TYR A 131 1.43 -4.40 -1.69
CA TYR A 131 0.16 -3.70 -1.89
C TYR A 131 0.30 -2.36 -2.64
N TYR A 132 1.48 -1.73 -2.58
CA TYR A 132 1.73 -0.41 -3.15
C TYR A 132 2.80 -0.42 -4.24
N SER A 133 2.42 -0.07 -5.46
CA SER A 133 3.32 0.02 -6.62
C SER A 133 3.74 1.46 -6.96
N GLY A 134 3.32 2.44 -6.16
CA GLY A 134 3.62 3.85 -6.37
C GLY A 134 4.99 4.30 -5.88
N ASN A 135 5.23 5.61 -6.02
CA ASN A 135 6.39 6.27 -5.46
C ASN A 135 6.14 6.57 -3.98
N VAL A 136 7.15 6.38 -3.15
CA VAL A 136 7.10 6.75 -1.74
C VAL A 136 7.38 8.26 -1.64
N ASP A 137 6.32 9.05 -1.78
CA ASP A 137 6.36 10.52 -1.84
C ASP A 137 5.84 11.19 -0.56
N GLY A 138 5.33 10.41 0.39
CA GLY A 138 4.73 10.92 1.61
C GLY A 138 3.39 11.63 1.38
N ILE A 139 2.72 11.39 0.26
CA ILE A 139 1.39 11.92 -0.06
C ILE A 139 0.37 10.79 -0.08
N PHE A 140 -0.67 10.91 0.74
CA PHE A 140 -1.71 9.91 0.82
C PHE A 140 -2.70 10.21 -0.29
N GLY A 141 -2.31 9.89 -1.51
CA GLY A 141 -3.15 10.02 -2.71
C GLY A 141 -3.95 8.75 -3.00
N ASN A 142 -4.63 8.76 -4.13
CA ASN A 142 -5.48 7.66 -4.60
C ASN A 142 -4.77 6.30 -4.61
N LYS A 143 -3.50 6.26 -5.05
CA LYS A 143 -2.71 5.01 -5.07
C LYS A 143 -2.47 4.45 -3.67
N THR A 144 -2.21 5.33 -2.69
CA THR A 144 -1.96 4.94 -1.30
C THR A 144 -3.24 4.44 -0.67
N GLN A 145 -4.36 5.14 -0.88
CA GLN A 145 -5.67 4.71 -0.41
C GLN A 145 -6.06 3.33 -0.97
N GLY A 146 -5.94 3.12 -2.29
CA GLY A 146 -6.22 1.82 -2.90
C GLY A 146 -5.33 0.70 -2.37
N ALA A 147 -4.07 0.98 -2.06
CA ALA A 147 -3.18 0.01 -1.41
C ALA A 147 -3.62 -0.33 0.02
N VAL A 148 -4.08 0.66 0.79
CA VAL A 148 -4.65 0.45 2.13
C VAL A 148 -5.91 -0.40 2.06
N GLU A 149 -6.80 -0.13 1.10
CA GLU A 149 -8.01 -0.94 0.89
C GLU A 149 -7.67 -2.39 0.57
N ASN A 150 -6.72 -2.63 -0.35
CA ASN A 150 -6.28 -3.99 -0.67
C ASN A 150 -5.66 -4.70 0.54
N PHE A 151 -4.86 -3.97 1.33
CA PHE A 151 -4.31 -4.48 2.58
C PHE A 151 -5.40 -4.84 3.58
N GLN A 152 -6.39 -3.96 3.75
CA GLN A 152 -7.53 -4.19 4.64
C GLN A 152 -8.32 -5.43 4.23
N ALA A 153 -8.65 -5.56 2.94
CA ALA A 153 -9.35 -6.71 2.40
C ALA A 153 -8.59 -8.03 2.63
N ASN A 154 -7.28 -8.05 2.41
CA ASN A 154 -6.46 -9.26 2.58
C ASN A 154 -6.18 -9.65 4.04
N ASN A 155 -6.45 -8.74 4.98
CA ASN A 155 -6.29 -8.95 6.42
C ASN A 155 -7.64 -8.96 7.16
N ASP A 156 -8.75 -9.19 6.44
CA ASP A 156 -10.11 -9.29 6.99
C ASP A 156 -10.53 -8.05 7.82
N LEU A 157 -10.07 -6.88 7.40
CA LEU A 157 -10.41 -5.59 7.99
C LEU A 157 -11.50 -4.88 7.19
N LYS A 158 -12.13 -3.88 7.81
CA LYS A 158 -13.02 -2.95 7.11
C LYS A 158 -12.23 -2.23 6.01
N GLN A 159 -12.68 -2.39 4.78
CA GLN A 159 -12.07 -1.82 3.58
C GLN A 159 -12.57 -0.38 3.34
N ASP A 160 -12.14 0.57 4.16
CA ASP A 160 -12.51 1.99 4.05
C ASP A 160 -11.37 2.89 3.58
N GLY A 161 -10.18 2.33 3.33
CA GLY A 161 -9.01 3.06 2.85
C GLY A 161 -8.40 4.00 3.89
N ILE A 162 -8.81 3.87 5.15
CA ILE A 162 -8.37 4.71 6.26
C ILE A 162 -7.49 3.87 7.21
N ILE A 163 -6.33 4.40 7.56
CA ILE A 163 -5.48 3.78 8.58
C ILE A 163 -5.93 4.27 9.94
N GLY A 164 -6.93 3.58 10.48
CA GLY A 164 -7.31 3.62 11.89
C GLY A 164 -6.57 2.59 12.74
N GLU A 165 -6.97 2.46 14.00
CA GLU A 165 -6.30 1.60 14.98
C GLU A 165 -6.14 0.14 14.52
N HIS A 166 -7.21 -0.46 13.97
CA HIS A 166 -7.17 -1.84 13.50
C HIS A 166 -6.24 -2.03 12.29
N THR A 167 -6.31 -1.11 11.31
CA THR A 167 -5.41 -1.11 10.14
C THR A 167 -3.97 -0.92 10.56
N PHE A 168 -3.70 0.03 11.46
CA PHE A 168 -2.39 0.28 12.03
C PHE A 168 -1.85 -0.97 12.72
N LYS A 169 -2.65 -1.59 13.61
CA LYS A 169 -2.24 -2.79 14.33
C LYS A 169 -1.92 -3.95 13.38
N ALA A 170 -2.72 -4.15 12.35
CA ALA A 170 -2.47 -5.19 11.36
C ALA A 170 -1.19 -4.90 10.55
N LEU A 171 -0.98 -3.65 10.15
CA LEU A 171 0.19 -3.24 9.36
C LEU A 171 1.50 -3.42 10.15
N TYR A 172 1.48 -3.14 11.46
CA TYR A 172 2.69 -3.10 12.28
C TYR A 172 2.93 -4.31 13.18
N ASN A 173 1.95 -5.15 13.50
CA ASN A 173 2.19 -6.24 14.48
C ASN A 173 2.25 -7.63 13.86
N SER A 174 1.52 -7.90 12.77
CA SER A 174 1.55 -9.20 12.05
C SER A 174 0.95 -9.07 10.64
N PRO A 175 1.58 -8.33 9.72
CA PRO A 175 0.98 -8.10 8.41
C PRO A 175 1.11 -9.35 7.53
N LYS A 176 0.03 -9.69 6.81
CA LYS A 176 0.06 -10.75 5.80
C LYS A 176 0.70 -10.21 4.52
N PRO A 177 1.78 -10.84 4.01
CA PRO A 177 2.34 -10.50 2.70
C PRO A 177 1.23 -10.56 1.64
N ALA A 178 1.30 -9.70 0.63
CA ALA A 178 0.47 -9.86 -0.57
C ALA A 178 0.87 -11.19 -1.23
N SER A 179 0.19 -12.27 -0.83
CA SER A 179 0.27 -13.56 -1.49
C SER A 179 -0.02 -13.34 -2.97
N SER A 180 0.81 -13.88 -3.87
CA SER A 180 0.54 -13.91 -5.31
C SER A 180 -0.68 -14.77 -5.70
N GLN A 181 -1.54 -15.10 -4.75
CA GLN A 181 -2.82 -15.70 -5.01
C GLN A 181 -3.75 -14.64 -5.60
N ALA A 182 -3.80 -14.64 -6.94
CA ALA A 182 -5.09 -14.54 -7.61
C ALA A 182 -6.13 -15.39 -6.84
N PRO A 183 -7.41 -15.00 -6.80
CA PRO A 183 -8.43 -15.70 -6.03
C PRO A 183 -8.32 -17.21 -6.26
N LYS A 184 -8.10 -17.98 -5.19
CA LYS A 184 -8.10 -19.44 -5.21
C LYS A 184 -9.39 -19.89 -5.89
N THR A 185 -9.27 -20.31 -7.14
CA THR A 185 -10.33 -21.01 -7.85
C THR A 185 -10.04 -22.48 -7.60
N GLU A 186 -10.95 -23.13 -6.89
CA GLU A 186 -10.94 -24.56 -6.66
C GLU A 186 -11.05 -25.26 -8.01
N GLU A 187 -10.03 -26.06 -8.32
CA GLU A 187 -9.85 -26.80 -9.57
C GLU A 187 -10.75 -28.03 -9.56
N ALA A 188 -11.84 -28.00 -10.34
CA ALA A 188 -12.57 -29.20 -10.73
C ALA A 188 -12.27 -29.48 -12.22
N ALA A 189 -11.42 -30.47 -12.44
CA ALA A 189 -11.10 -31.02 -13.75
C ALA A 189 -12.33 -31.70 -14.39
N VAL A 190 -12.70 -31.35 -15.62
CA VAL A 190 -13.24 -32.34 -16.57
C VAL A 190 -12.89 -31.97 -18.02
N GLN A 191 -12.50 -33.01 -18.73
CA GLN A 191 -11.93 -33.03 -20.08
C GLN A 191 -12.96 -32.75 -21.18
N ASN A 192 -12.44 -32.15 -22.26
CA ASN A 192 -12.90 -32.10 -23.65
C ASN A 192 -14.11 -32.96 -24.05
N VAL A 193 -15.16 -32.32 -24.60
CA VAL A 193 -15.88 -32.85 -25.79
C VAL A 193 -16.32 -31.69 -26.70
N ASP A 194 -16.12 -31.92 -27.98
CA ASP A 194 -16.32 -31.10 -29.17
C ASP A 194 -17.60 -30.26 -29.33
N VAL A 195 -17.42 -29.17 -30.08
CA VAL A 195 -18.40 -28.19 -30.55
C VAL A 195 -19.34 -28.77 -31.61
N LYS A 196 -20.67 -28.60 -31.45
CA LYS A 196 -21.58 -28.32 -32.59
C LYS A 196 -22.87 -27.57 -32.22
N LYS A 197 -23.04 -26.46 -32.93
CA LYS A 197 -24.16 -25.52 -33.21
C LYS A 197 -25.61 -26.05 -33.09
N GLN A 198 -26.52 -25.33 -32.40
CA GLN A 198 -27.82 -24.77 -32.89
C GLN A 198 -28.78 -24.23 -31.79
N GLN A 199 -29.70 -23.34 -32.21
CA GLN A 199 -30.69 -22.47 -31.53
C GLN A 199 -31.65 -23.10 -30.49
N VAL A 200 -32.20 -22.27 -29.56
CA VAL A 200 -33.65 -21.89 -29.39
C VAL A 200 -33.86 -21.03 -28.12
N GLN A 201 -34.75 -20.02 -28.21
CA GLN A 201 -35.30 -19.20 -27.11
C GLN A 201 -36.17 -20.02 -26.14
N THR A 202 -36.00 -19.91 -24.82
CA THR A 202 -37.10 -19.60 -23.87
C THR A 202 -36.56 -19.19 -22.49
N THR A 203 -37.30 -18.27 -21.87
CA THR A 203 -37.27 -17.75 -20.50
C THR A 203 -36.82 -18.70 -19.38
N SER A 204 -36.01 -18.19 -18.44
CA SER A 204 -36.32 -18.15 -17.00
C SER A 204 -35.24 -17.41 -16.20
N ARG A 205 -35.67 -16.45 -15.38
CA ARG A 205 -34.90 -15.91 -14.25
C ARG A 205 -34.44 -17.07 -13.38
N THR A 206 -33.14 -17.18 -13.13
CA THR A 206 -32.62 -17.91 -11.99
C THR A 206 -31.39 -17.17 -11.47
N LEU A 207 -31.56 -16.60 -10.30
CA LEU A 207 -30.49 -16.12 -9.43
C LEU A 207 -29.62 -17.33 -9.09
N ASN A 208 -28.28 -17.24 -9.27
CA ASN A 208 -27.27 -17.62 -8.27
C ASN A 208 -25.85 -17.80 -8.85
N ALA A 209 -24.88 -17.47 -7.98
CA ALA A 209 -23.48 -17.88 -7.93
C ALA A 209 -22.44 -17.09 -8.75
N ASN A 210 -22.18 -15.85 -8.31
CA ASN A 210 -20.87 -15.33 -7.86
C ASN A 210 -19.59 -15.87 -8.53
N HIS A 211 -19.50 -15.78 -9.86
CA HIS A 211 -18.22 -15.83 -10.57
C HIS A 211 -17.78 -14.39 -10.83
N SER A 212 -16.74 -13.91 -10.15
CA SER A 212 -16.17 -12.60 -10.45
C SER A 212 -15.70 -12.56 -11.91
N LYS A 213 -16.48 -11.93 -12.80
CA LYS A 213 -16.16 -11.83 -14.23
C LYS A 213 -14.99 -10.88 -14.41
N VAL A 214 -13.86 -11.40 -14.91
CA VAL A 214 -12.68 -10.58 -15.23
C VAL A 214 -12.72 -10.21 -16.71
N LEU A 215 -12.53 -8.93 -17.00
CA LEU A 215 -12.50 -8.35 -18.33
C LEU A 215 -11.17 -7.61 -18.54
N TYR A 216 -10.59 -7.71 -19.72
CA TYR A 216 -9.51 -6.82 -20.15
C TYR A 216 -10.12 -5.74 -21.02
N MET A 217 -9.94 -4.48 -20.64
CA MET A 217 -10.61 -3.34 -21.26
C MET A 217 -9.59 -2.26 -21.64
N ASN A 218 -9.84 -1.58 -22.75
CA ASN A 218 -9.12 -0.38 -23.11
C ASN A 218 -9.61 0.75 -22.22
N SER A 219 -8.70 1.32 -21.45
CA SER A 219 -9.00 2.37 -20.48
C SER A 219 -8.48 3.73 -20.94
N THR A 220 -9.34 4.71 -20.77
CA THR A 220 -9.04 6.15 -20.78
C THR A 220 -9.36 6.74 -19.41
N ALA A 221 -9.02 8.01 -19.20
CA ALA A 221 -9.44 8.77 -18.04
C ALA A 221 -10.01 10.13 -18.46
N TYR A 222 -11.00 10.62 -17.73
CA TYR A 222 -11.65 11.90 -17.97
C TYR A 222 -11.81 12.69 -16.67
N THR A 223 -12.01 14.00 -16.81
CA THR A 223 -12.33 14.88 -15.68
C THR A 223 -13.69 15.54 -15.89
N ALA A 224 -14.34 15.93 -14.80
CA ALA A 224 -15.67 16.56 -14.84
C ALA A 224 -15.63 18.05 -15.19
N PHE A 225 -14.43 18.63 -15.31
CA PHE A 225 -14.21 20.07 -15.47
C PHE A 225 -13.82 20.48 -16.90
N CYS A 226 -14.31 19.76 -17.91
CA CYS A 226 -14.16 20.13 -19.32
C CYS A 226 -15.20 21.18 -19.78
N SER A 227 -14.82 21.99 -20.78
CA SER A 227 -15.72 22.98 -21.40
C SER A 227 -16.91 22.28 -22.05
N GLY A 228 -18.13 22.58 -21.58
CA GLY A 228 -19.38 21.96 -22.05
C GLY A 228 -19.81 20.68 -21.29
N CYS A 229 -19.04 20.21 -20.32
CA CYS A 229 -19.37 19.02 -19.55
C CYS A 229 -20.31 19.38 -18.38
N SER A 230 -21.47 18.70 -18.27
CA SER A 230 -22.39 18.88 -17.14
C SER A 230 -21.75 18.45 -15.81
N GLY A 231 -20.84 17.48 -15.86
CA GLY A 231 -20.24 16.86 -14.67
C GLY A 231 -21.18 15.92 -13.93
N THR A 232 -22.32 15.57 -14.53
CA THR A 232 -23.30 14.63 -13.98
C THR A 232 -23.26 13.34 -14.78
N THR A 233 -23.14 12.21 -14.10
CA THR A 233 -23.08 10.87 -14.72
C THR A 233 -24.46 10.38 -15.14
N ALA A 234 -24.52 9.33 -15.97
CA ALA A 234 -25.77 8.67 -16.39
C ALA A 234 -26.64 8.22 -15.20
N THR A 235 -26.04 7.80 -14.08
CA THR A 235 -26.77 7.45 -12.85
C THR A 235 -27.10 8.65 -11.95
N GLY A 236 -26.82 9.87 -12.39
CA GLY A 236 -27.14 11.11 -11.68
C GLY A 236 -26.11 11.57 -10.65
N ILE A 237 -24.91 10.99 -10.63
CA ILE A 237 -23.86 11.40 -9.68
C ILE A 237 -23.22 12.69 -10.17
N ASN A 238 -23.21 13.74 -9.37
CA ASN A 238 -22.51 14.98 -9.69
C ASN A 238 -21.04 14.87 -9.27
N LEU A 239 -20.14 14.72 -10.25
CA LEU A 239 -18.71 14.52 -10.07
C LEU A 239 -17.96 15.80 -9.69
N ARG A 240 -18.57 16.99 -9.90
CA ARG A 240 -17.98 18.26 -9.47
C ARG A 240 -18.12 18.44 -7.95
N THR A 241 -19.27 18.01 -7.40
CA THR A 241 -19.52 18.04 -5.95
C THR A 241 -19.09 16.76 -5.25
N ASN A 242 -18.74 15.71 -6.01
CA ASN A 242 -18.19 14.45 -5.51
C ASN A 242 -16.89 14.10 -6.26
N PRO A 243 -15.81 14.87 -6.09
CA PRO A 243 -14.56 14.67 -6.83
C PRO A 243 -13.84 13.35 -6.50
N ASP A 244 -14.20 12.71 -5.39
CA ASP A 244 -13.66 11.41 -4.99
C ASP A 244 -14.55 10.23 -5.40
N ALA A 245 -15.69 10.51 -6.07
CA ALA A 245 -16.59 9.48 -6.53
C ALA A 245 -15.86 8.60 -7.56
N LYS A 246 -15.57 7.35 -7.21
CA LYS A 246 -14.92 6.38 -8.11
C LYS A 246 -15.91 5.87 -9.16
N VAL A 247 -16.40 6.75 -10.02
CA VAL A 247 -17.34 6.40 -11.08
C VAL A 247 -16.61 6.18 -12.39
N VAL A 248 -17.05 5.18 -13.14
CA VAL A 248 -16.49 4.89 -14.46
C VAL A 248 -17.59 4.84 -15.50
N ALA A 249 -17.27 5.28 -16.71
CA ALA A 249 -18.14 5.11 -17.86
C ALA A 249 -17.88 3.74 -18.50
N VAL A 250 -18.95 2.99 -18.76
CA VAL A 250 -18.90 1.65 -19.35
C VAL A 250 -19.94 1.51 -20.46
N ASP A 251 -19.80 0.45 -21.27
CA ASP A 251 -20.89 -0.05 -22.11
C ASP A 251 -21.84 -0.92 -21.26
N PRO A 252 -23.12 -0.52 -21.05
CA PRO A 252 -24.09 -1.27 -20.25
C PRO A 252 -24.35 -2.70 -20.74
N ASP A 253 -24.16 -2.99 -22.03
CA ASP A 253 -24.32 -4.35 -22.58
C ASP A 253 -23.14 -5.27 -22.19
N VAL A 254 -22.01 -4.68 -21.78
CA VAL A 254 -20.81 -5.41 -21.33
C VAL A 254 -20.71 -5.44 -19.80
N ILE A 255 -20.93 -4.28 -19.16
CA ILE A 255 -20.93 -4.08 -17.70
C ILE A 255 -22.19 -3.25 -17.36
N PRO A 256 -23.20 -3.84 -16.71
CA PRO A 256 -24.40 -3.11 -16.31
C PRO A 256 -24.09 -1.90 -15.42
N LEU A 257 -24.91 -0.85 -15.52
CA LEU A 257 -24.80 0.28 -14.59
C LEU A 257 -25.17 -0.15 -13.16
N GLY A 258 -24.50 0.46 -12.18
CA GLY A 258 -24.54 0.11 -10.77
C GLY A 258 -23.56 -0.99 -10.37
N THR A 259 -22.94 -1.70 -11.33
CA THR A 259 -21.97 -2.76 -11.05
C THR A 259 -20.74 -2.20 -10.33
N LYS A 260 -20.31 -2.85 -9.24
CA LYS A 260 -19.07 -2.54 -8.55
C LYS A 260 -17.91 -3.24 -9.26
N LEU A 261 -16.79 -2.53 -9.37
CA LEU A 261 -15.62 -2.97 -10.12
C LEU A 261 -14.36 -2.81 -9.28
N TYR A 262 -13.36 -3.63 -9.57
CA TYR A 262 -11.96 -3.36 -9.24
C TYR A 262 -11.16 -3.24 -10.53
N ILE A 263 -10.40 -2.16 -10.69
CA ILE A 263 -9.68 -1.84 -11.92
C ILE A 263 -8.19 -1.72 -11.58
N ASP A 264 -7.36 -2.57 -12.20
CA ASP A 264 -5.92 -2.60 -11.95
C ASP A 264 -5.30 -1.21 -12.17
N GLY A 265 -4.63 -0.69 -11.13
CA GLY A 265 -4.00 0.62 -11.13
C GLY A 265 -4.92 1.80 -10.78
N TYR A 266 -6.24 1.62 -10.81
CA TYR A 266 -7.22 2.66 -10.46
C TYR A 266 -7.92 2.40 -9.11
N GLY A 267 -8.20 1.13 -8.79
CA GLY A 267 -8.85 0.72 -7.55
C GLY A 267 -10.33 0.39 -7.73
N TYR A 268 -11.09 0.46 -6.64
CA TYR A 268 -12.52 0.17 -6.62
C TYR A 268 -13.32 1.28 -7.29
N ALA A 269 -14.35 0.89 -8.03
CA ALA A 269 -15.19 1.82 -8.78
C ALA A 269 -16.63 1.32 -8.93
N VAL A 270 -17.52 2.21 -9.36
CA VAL A 270 -18.90 1.89 -9.75
C VAL A 270 -19.10 2.26 -11.22
N ALA A 271 -19.67 1.34 -11.99
CA ALA A 271 -20.22 1.59 -13.32
C ALA A 271 -21.41 2.56 -13.20
N GLY A 272 -21.15 3.86 -13.15
CA GLY A 272 -22.17 4.89 -12.90
C GLY A 272 -22.38 5.85 -14.05
N ASP A 273 -21.64 5.66 -15.15
CA ASP A 273 -21.68 6.57 -16.28
C ASP A 273 -21.68 5.84 -17.63
N THR A 274 -22.03 6.56 -18.68
CA THR A 274 -21.97 6.10 -20.07
C THR A 274 -21.50 7.25 -20.94
N GLY A 275 -20.87 6.96 -22.08
CA GLY A 275 -20.49 8.00 -23.04
C GLY A 275 -20.65 7.50 -24.46
N GLY A 276 -20.90 8.41 -25.41
CA GLY A 276 -21.11 8.06 -26.81
C GLY A 276 -19.90 7.44 -27.52
N ALA A 277 -18.73 7.41 -26.87
CA ALA A 277 -17.53 6.73 -27.36
C ALA A 277 -17.21 5.44 -26.58
N ILE A 278 -17.98 5.12 -25.53
CA ILE A 278 -17.71 4.00 -24.63
C ILE A 278 -18.57 2.82 -25.04
N HIS A 279 -18.04 2.03 -25.97
CA HIS A 279 -18.69 0.84 -26.51
C HIS A 279 -17.77 -0.38 -26.44
N GLY A 280 -18.35 -1.55 -26.20
CA GLY A 280 -17.66 -2.82 -26.07
C GLY A 280 -16.70 -2.84 -24.88
N LYS A 281 -15.46 -3.28 -25.12
CA LYS A 281 -14.42 -3.41 -24.08
C LYS A 281 -13.67 -2.10 -23.83
N HIS A 282 -14.39 -0.98 -23.73
CA HIS A 282 -13.84 0.34 -23.36
C HIS A 282 -14.37 0.74 -21.98
N ILE A 283 -13.49 1.27 -21.14
CA ILE A 283 -13.85 1.86 -19.84
C ILE A 283 -13.20 3.24 -19.68
N ASP A 284 -13.96 4.24 -19.24
CA ASP A 284 -13.42 5.59 -19.00
C ASP A 284 -13.44 5.92 -17.52
N LEU A 285 -12.29 6.27 -16.97
CA LEU A 285 -12.11 6.42 -15.53
C LEU A 285 -12.24 7.88 -15.12
N PHE A 286 -13.19 8.20 -14.24
CA PHE A 286 -13.26 9.55 -13.72
C PHE A 286 -12.06 9.84 -12.82
N MET A 287 -11.43 10.99 -13.03
CA MET A 287 -10.40 11.55 -12.17
C MET A 287 -10.75 13.01 -11.92
N SER A 288 -10.68 13.43 -10.66
CA SER A 288 -10.92 14.83 -10.29
C SER A 288 -9.79 15.75 -10.74
N ASP A 289 -8.55 15.25 -10.74
CA ASP A 289 -7.37 15.99 -11.15
C ASP A 289 -7.02 15.73 -12.64
N HIS A 290 -6.75 16.81 -13.38
CA HIS A 290 -6.43 16.75 -14.79
C HIS A 290 -5.06 16.13 -15.07
N ASN A 291 -4.06 16.39 -14.22
CA ASN A 291 -2.75 15.77 -14.37
C ASN A 291 -2.81 14.27 -14.10
N ASP A 292 -3.64 13.81 -13.16
CA ASP A 292 -3.87 12.38 -12.94
C ASP A 292 -4.43 11.70 -14.20
N ALA A 293 -5.41 12.34 -14.86
CA ALA A 293 -5.97 11.83 -16.13
C ALA A 293 -4.92 11.76 -17.25
N LEU A 294 -4.04 12.76 -17.35
CA LEU A 294 -2.93 12.78 -18.32
C LEU A 294 -1.89 11.68 -18.03
N HIS A 295 -1.49 11.53 -16.77
CA HIS A 295 -0.55 10.48 -16.35
C HIS A 295 -1.14 9.07 -16.52
N TRP A 296 -2.45 8.93 -16.38
CA TRP A 296 -3.14 7.68 -16.68
C TRP A 296 -3.02 7.33 -18.17
N GLY A 297 -3.31 8.27 -19.05
CA GLY A 297 -3.23 8.05 -20.50
C GLY A 297 -4.12 6.89 -20.98
N ARG A 298 -3.76 6.31 -22.13
CA ARG A 298 -4.47 5.15 -22.69
C ARG A 298 -3.72 3.87 -22.38
N ARG A 299 -4.39 2.89 -21.80
CA ARG A 299 -3.79 1.59 -21.45
C ARG A 299 -4.84 0.49 -21.40
N THR A 300 -4.42 -0.75 -21.59
CA THR A 300 -5.28 -1.90 -21.28
C THR A 300 -5.22 -2.19 -19.79
N VAL A 301 -6.38 -2.30 -19.15
CA VAL A 301 -6.50 -2.65 -17.74
C VAL A 301 -7.30 -3.92 -17.55
N LYS A 302 -6.98 -4.63 -16.48
CA LYS A 302 -7.78 -5.73 -15.98
C LYS A 302 -8.86 -5.17 -15.07
N VAL A 303 -10.11 -5.52 -15.35
CA VAL A 303 -11.31 -5.10 -14.63
C VAL A 303 -11.95 -6.35 -14.06
N LYS A 304 -12.17 -6.37 -12.75
CA LYS A 304 -12.90 -7.43 -12.05
C LYS A 304 -14.28 -6.90 -11.68
N ILE A 305 -15.32 -7.60 -12.12
CA ILE A 305 -16.70 -7.35 -11.68
C ILE A 305 -16.88 -7.94 -10.27
N LEU A 306 -17.40 -7.11 -9.38
CA LEU A 306 -17.69 -7.39 -7.98
C LEU A 306 -19.21 -7.38 -7.83
N ASP A 307 -19.79 -8.55 -7.60
CA ASP A 307 -21.25 -8.72 -7.42
C ASP A 307 -21.74 -8.10 -6.10
#